data_AF-A0A1Z9SSN9-F1
#
_entry.id   AF-A0A1Z9SSN9-F1
#
_cell.length_a   1.000
_cell.length_b   1.000
_cell.length_c   1.000
_cell.angle_alpha   90.00
_cell.angle_beta   90.00
_cell.angle_gamma   90.00
#
_symmetry.space_group_name_H-M   'P 1'
#
loop_
_entity.id
_entity.type
_entity.pdbx_description
1 polymer ?
#
loop_
_entity_poly.entity_id
_entity_poly.type
_entity_poly.pdbx_seq_one_letter_code
_entity_poly.pdbx_strand_id
1 'polypeptide(L)'
;MATSTYPATGGFVGNTDAATFIPEIWSDEVVAAYQANLVLANLVKKISMQGKKGDTLHIPKPVRGSANAKAENTAVTVQNATESEVQVSINKHFEYSRIIEDITEAQALSSLRQFYTGDAGYALAKQVDTDLFALGKDLGDSDGADYVHSASYYIDASSGLSAYAVDTVAAADVFTDAGFRALIQKMDDADVPMDNRAFIVPPSLRNAIMGIDRYVSSDFVDNRGVDSGKIGNLYGIDIFVSTNVPIIETASANSAGGDVKGAMLIHKDTFVLAEQQGIRSQTQYKQEWLGTLYTADMLYGVKVLRTDAGFVLAVNG
;
A
#
# COMPACT_ATOMS: atom_id res chain seq x y z
N MET A 1 12.71 13.99 38.08
CA MET A 1 12.27 15.38 37.79
C MET A 1 12.87 16.29 38.84
N ALA A 2 13.66 17.28 38.43
CA ALA A 2 14.06 18.35 39.32
C ALA A 2 12.91 19.35 39.41
N THR A 3 12.35 19.54 40.60
CA THR A 3 11.32 20.56 40.87
C THR A 3 11.97 21.77 41.53
N SER A 4 11.62 22.97 41.06
CA SER A 4 12.18 24.24 41.54
C SER A 4 11.07 25.27 41.75
N THR A 5 11.18 26.09 42.79
CA THR A 5 10.25 27.21 43.06
C THR A 5 10.93 28.54 42.72
N TYR A 6 10.19 29.44 42.07
CA TYR A 6 10.71 30.72 41.60
C TYR A 6 11.34 31.53 42.76
N PRO A 7 12.51 32.19 42.58
CA PRO A 7 13.22 32.49 41.33
C PRO A 7 14.26 31.45 40.88
N ALA A 8 14.35 30.28 41.52
CA ALA A 8 15.28 29.25 41.09
C ALA A 8 14.83 28.64 39.75
N THR A 9 15.71 28.66 38.75
CA THR A 9 15.41 28.27 37.35
C THR A 9 15.82 26.84 37.01
N GLY A 10 16.34 26.06 37.96
CA GLY A 10 16.83 24.68 37.73
C GLY A 10 15.74 23.63 37.42
N GLY A 11 14.47 24.02 37.39
CA GLY A 11 13.36 23.22 36.88
C GLY A 11 12.80 23.70 35.54
N PHE A 12 13.44 24.71 34.92
CA PHE A 12 13.05 25.20 33.61
C PHE A 12 13.66 24.29 32.55
N VAL A 13 12.85 23.87 31.59
CA VAL A 13 13.31 23.10 30.43
C VAL A 13 14.12 24.05 29.55
N GLY A 14 15.45 23.87 29.51
CA GLY A 14 16.35 24.63 28.65
C GLY A 14 16.55 23.98 27.28
N ASN A 15 17.26 24.67 26.38
CA ASN A 15 17.56 24.15 25.03
C ASN A 15 18.32 22.81 25.07
N THR A 16 19.14 22.58 26.10
CA THR A 16 19.85 21.32 26.36
C THR A 16 18.91 20.19 26.80
N ASP A 17 17.82 20.52 27.51
CA ASP A 17 16.83 19.54 27.99
C ASP A 17 15.79 19.19 26.90
N ALA A 18 15.52 20.12 25.97
CA ALA A 18 14.64 19.91 24.81
C ALA A 18 15.37 19.38 23.55
N ALA A 19 16.71 19.38 23.52
CA ALA A 19 17.50 18.99 22.36
C ALA A 19 17.22 17.56 21.86
N THR A 20 16.89 16.64 22.77
CA THR A 20 16.47 15.27 22.42
C THR A 20 14.99 15.15 22.07
N PHE A 21 14.14 16.06 22.56
CA PHE A 21 12.69 16.02 22.39
C PHE A 21 12.24 16.62 21.04
N ILE A 22 12.99 17.60 20.53
CA ILE A 22 12.68 18.28 19.26
C ILE A 22 12.76 17.32 18.06
N PRO A 23 13.81 16.48 17.90
CA PRO A 23 13.86 15.48 16.82
C PRO A 23 12.77 14.40 16.93
N GLU A 24 12.39 14.01 18.16
CA GLU A 24 11.38 12.97 18.41
C GLU A 24 9.98 13.42 17.96
N ILE A 25 9.60 14.67 18.25
CA ILE A 25 8.34 15.26 17.76
C ILE A 25 8.30 15.28 16.22
N TRP A 26 9.42 15.58 15.55
CA TRP A 26 9.43 15.65 14.09
C TRP A 26 9.28 14.26 13.48
N SER A 27 9.89 13.24 14.09
CA SER A 27 9.73 11.86 13.67
C SER A 27 8.27 11.41 13.83
N ASP A 28 7.63 11.74 14.95
CA ASP A 28 6.24 11.37 15.21
C ASP A 28 5.25 12.08 14.27
N GLU A 29 5.47 13.36 13.96
CA GLU A 29 4.67 14.10 12.99
C GLU A 29 4.77 13.51 11.58
N VAL A 30 5.98 13.15 11.13
CA VAL A 30 6.16 12.52 9.82
C VAL A 30 5.55 11.14 9.79
N VAL A 31 5.71 10.34 10.85
CA VAL A 31 5.09 9.01 10.94
C VAL A 31 3.57 9.11 10.92
N ALA A 32 2.99 10.09 11.62
CA ALA A 32 1.55 10.32 11.60
C ALA A 32 1.05 10.74 10.19
N ALA A 33 1.75 11.68 9.54
CA ALA A 33 1.43 12.11 8.19
C ALA A 33 1.60 10.97 7.17
N TYR A 34 2.62 10.13 7.33
CA TYR A 34 2.82 8.94 6.50
C TYR A 34 1.66 7.95 6.67
N GLN A 35 1.33 7.57 7.91
CA GLN A 35 0.28 6.59 8.19
C GLN A 35 -1.10 7.04 7.70
N ALA A 36 -1.41 8.34 7.82
CA ALA A 36 -2.69 8.90 7.39
C ALA A 36 -2.89 8.89 5.86
N ASN A 37 -1.79 8.89 5.10
CA ASN A 37 -1.82 8.96 3.63
C ASN A 37 -1.64 7.60 2.94
N LEU A 38 -1.23 6.56 3.67
CA LEU A 38 -1.11 5.21 3.12
C LEU A 38 -2.48 4.58 2.87
N VAL A 39 -2.70 4.11 1.64
CA VAL A 39 -3.91 3.35 1.30
C VAL A 39 -3.55 1.87 1.21
N LEU A 40 -2.68 1.50 0.27
CA LEU A 40 -2.44 0.10 -0.07
C LEU A 40 -1.50 -0.58 0.94
N ALA A 41 -0.50 0.15 1.45
CA ALA A 41 0.39 -0.37 2.49
C ALA A 41 -0.35 -0.81 3.77
N ASN A 42 -1.48 -0.19 4.12
CA ASN A 42 -2.28 -0.56 5.30
C ASN A 42 -3.09 -1.85 5.10
N LEU A 43 -3.30 -2.26 3.85
CA LEU A 43 -4.10 -3.41 3.48
C LEU A 43 -3.25 -4.68 3.29
N VAL A 44 -1.93 -4.56 3.23
CA VAL A 44 -0.99 -5.67 3.00
C VAL A 44 -0.28 -6.08 4.29
N LYS A 45 0.37 -7.24 4.26
CA LYS A 45 1.14 -7.74 5.40
C LYS A 45 2.42 -6.92 5.60
N LYS A 46 2.55 -6.27 6.75
CA LYS A 46 3.79 -5.59 7.16
C LYS A 46 4.65 -6.50 8.04
N ILE A 47 5.94 -6.60 7.74
CA ILE A 47 6.91 -7.35 8.55
C ILE A 47 8.05 -6.40 8.92
N SER A 48 8.27 -6.21 10.22
CA SER A 48 9.43 -5.46 10.73
C SER A 48 10.64 -6.38 10.88
N MET A 49 11.76 -6.00 10.26
CA MET A 49 13.07 -6.65 10.37
C MET A 49 14.03 -5.86 11.26
N GLN A 50 13.53 -4.93 12.06
CA GLN A 50 14.35 -4.09 12.95
C GLN A 50 15.30 -4.92 13.82
N GLY A 51 16.57 -4.53 13.84
CA GLY A 51 17.62 -5.16 14.65
C GLY A 51 18.26 -6.42 14.04
N LYS A 52 17.81 -6.90 12.87
CA LYS A 52 18.43 -8.02 12.16
C LYS A 52 19.30 -7.52 11.01
N LYS A 53 20.51 -8.07 10.91
CA LYS A 53 21.47 -7.78 9.84
C LYS A 53 21.22 -8.73 8.66
N GLY A 54 21.28 -8.20 7.44
CA GLY A 54 21.07 -8.94 6.21
C GLY A 54 20.06 -8.25 5.29
N ASP A 55 20.24 -8.45 3.99
CA ASP A 55 19.50 -7.71 2.95
C ASP A 55 18.34 -8.54 2.37
N THR A 56 18.12 -9.77 2.87
CA THR A 56 17.05 -10.67 2.40
C THR A 56 16.31 -11.30 3.57
N LEU A 57 14.98 -11.15 3.57
CA LEU A 57 14.07 -11.83 4.47
C LEU A 57 13.55 -13.12 3.80
N HIS A 58 13.71 -14.24 4.49
CA HIS A 58 13.24 -15.55 4.04
C HIS A 58 11.90 -15.85 4.71
N ILE A 59 10.85 -15.98 3.92
CA ILE A 59 9.50 -16.30 4.39
C ILE A 59 9.17 -17.72 3.93
N PRO A 60 9.13 -18.71 4.85
CA PRO A 60 8.72 -20.07 4.50
C PRO A 60 7.28 -20.09 4.00
N LYS A 61 7.04 -20.79 2.89
CA LYS A 61 5.72 -21.01 2.31
C LYS A 61 5.41 -22.51 2.38
N PRO A 62 4.76 -22.96 3.47
CA PRO A 62 4.43 -24.37 3.63
C PRO A 62 3.40 -24.81 2.59
N VAL A 63 3.56 -26.02 2.07
CA VAL A 63 2.60 -26.65 1.16
C VAL A 63 1.35 -27.05 1.96
N ARG A 64 0.15 -26.75 1.42
CA ARG A 64 -1.10 -27.19 2.05
C ARG A 64 -1.17 -28.72 2.03
N GLY A 65 -1.45 -29.34 3.18
CA GLY A 65 -1.72 -30.77 3.28
C GLY A 65 -3.08 -31.17 2.72
N SER A 66 -3.35 -32.47 2.60
CA SER A 66 -4.64 -33.00 2.17
C SER A 66 -5.20 -34.02 3.17
N ALA A 67 -6.54 -34.09 3.25
CA ALA A 67 -7.21 -35.05 4.12
C ALA A 67 -7.16 -36.45 3.51
N ASN A 68 -6.69 -37.43 4.28
CA ASN A 68 -6.70 -38.84 3.88
C ASN A 68 -7.76 -39.60 4.68
N ALA A 69 -8.60 -40.37 3.99
CA ALA A 69 -9.55 -41.26 4.65
C ALA A 69 -8.79 -42.41 5.32
N LYS A 70 -9.05 -42.66 6.62
CA LYS A 70 -8.45 -43.76 7.37
C LYS A 70 -9.41 -44.95 7.40
N ALA A 71 -8.97 -46.10 6.92
CA ALA A 71 -9.71 -47.35 7.04
C ALA A 71 -9.46 -48.01 8.41
N GLU A 72 -10.35 -48.91 8.81
CA GLU A 72 -10.16 -49.73 10.00
C GLU A 72 -8.92 -50.64 9.82
N ASN A 73 -8.11 -50.76 10.88
CA ASN A 73 -6.85 -51.53 10.89
C ASN A 73 -5.74 -51.06 9.93
N THR A 74 -5.83 -49.86 9.35
CA THR A 74 -4.72 -49.25 8.58
C THR A 74 -4.02 -48.14 9.35
N ALA A 75 -2.69 -48.07 9.22
CA ALA A 75 -1.89 -46.96 9.76
C ALA A 75 -2.27 -45.62 9.12
N VAL A 76 -1.97 -44.52 9.81
CA VAL A 76 -2.24 -43.16 9.31
C VAL A 76 -1.31 -42.81 8.15
N THR A 77 -1.84 -42.15 7.11
CA THR A 77 -1.02 -41.61 6.02
C THR A 77 -0.32 -40.35 6.50
N VAL A 78 1.01 -40.41 6.60
CA VAL A 78 1.84 -39.24 6.93
C VAL A 78 2.24 -38.55 5.62
N GLN A 79 1.99 -37.25 5.54
CA GLN A 79 2.35 -36.44 4.38
C GLN A 79 3.73 -35.84 4.59
N ASN A 80 4.54 -35.82 3.53
CA ASN A 80 5.81 -35.14 3.48
C ASN A 80 5.85 -34.27 2.23
N ALA A 81 6.31 -33.04 2.37
CA ALA A 81 6.49 -32.09 1.27
C ALA A 81 7.82 -31.37 1.44
N THR A 82 8.48 -31.05 0.32
CA THR A 82 9.59 -30.11 0.33
C THR A 82 9.01 -28.71 0.38
N GLU A 83 9.26 -28.00 1.48
CA GLU A 83 8.73 -26.65 1.65
C GLU A 83 9.47 -25.65 0.76
N SER A 84 8.71 -24.70 0.23
CA SER A 84 9.25 -23.59 -0.57
C SER A 84 9.46 -22.36 0.30
N GLU A 85 10.22 -21.39 -0.21
CA GLU A 85 10.39 -20.09 0.44
C GLU A 85 10.17 -18.95 -0.55
N VAL A 86 9.70 -17.81 -0.02
CA VAL A 86 9.67 -16.54 -0.72
C VAL A 86 10.75 -15.65 -0.12
N GLN A 87 11.69 -15.22 -0.97
CA GLN A 87 12.76 -14.31 -0.57
C GLN A 87 12.35 -12.87 -0.88
N VAL A 88 12.37 -12.02 0.14
CA VAL A 88 12.10 -10.58 0.02
C VAL A 88 13.40 -9.83 0.22
N SER A 89 13.92 -9.22 -0.84
CA SER A 89 15.10 -8.36 -0.74
C SER A 89 14.72 -6.96 -0.23
N ILE A 90 15.51 -6.44 0.70
CA ILE A 90 15.42 -5.07 1.21
C ILE A 90 16.39 -4.24 0.39
N ASN A 91 15.89 -3.65 -0.70
CA ASN A 91 16.70 -2.93 -1.69
C ASN A 91 16.19 -1.52 -1.98
N LYS A 92 15.12 -1.07 -1.31
CA LYS A 92 14.53 0.25 -1.54
C LYS A 92 14.86 1.18 -0.39
N HIS A 93 15.77 2.12 -0.63
CA HIS A 93 16.11 3.20 0.29
C HIS A 93 15.66 4.53 -0.31
N PHE A 94 14.69 5.17 0.33
CA PHE A 94 14.17 6.46 -0.10
C PHE A 94 14.33 7.49 1.02
N GLU A 95 14.63 8.71 0.63
CA GLU A 95 14.74 9.85 1.52
C GLU A 95 14.01 11.08 1.01
N TYR A 96 13.58 11.93 1.94
CA TYR A 96 13.11 13.28 1.71
C TYR A 96 14.04 14.23 2.48
N SER A 97 14.80 15.04 1.75
CA SER A 97 15.81 15.95 2.31
C SER A 97 15.51 17.40 1.96
N ARG A 98 15.61 18.31 2.93
CA ARG A 98 15.45 19.77 2.77
C ARG A 98 16.45 20.52 3.65
N ILE A 99 17.08 21.55 3.09
CA ILE A 99 17.89 22.50 3.86
C ILE A 99 17.04 23.74 4.13
N ILE A 100 17.03 24.19 5.38
CA ILE A 100 16.40 25.43 5.82
C ILE A 100 17.51 26.41 6.17
N GLU A 101 17.63 27.51 5.44
CA GLU A 101 18.66 28.53 5.70
C GLU A 101 18.33 29.35 6.96
N ASP A 102 19.36 29.84 7.64
CA ASP A 102 19.22 30.57 8.91
C ASP A 102 18.40 31.87 8.75
N ILE A 103 18.48 32.53 7.60
CA ILE A 103 17.69 33.73 7.32
C ILE A 103 16.19 33.40 7.24
N THR A 104 15.85 32.26 6.65
CA THR A 104 14.47 31.78 6.58
C THR A 104 13.99 31.29 7.93
N GLU A 105 14.83 30.62 8.73
CA GLU A 105 14.42 30.20 10.09
C GLU A 105 14.16 31.40 11.02
N ALA A 106 14.93 32.49 10.89
CA ALA A 106 14.73 33.71 11.67
C ALA A 106 13.47 34.52 11.25
N GLN A 107 13.05 34.39 9.99
CA GLN A 107 11.94 35.18 9.42
C GLN A 107 10.64 34.38 9.28
N ALA A 108 10.68 33.05 9.30
CA ALA A 108 9.52 32.19 9.08
C ALA A 108 8.73 31.92 10.38
N LEU A 109 7.43 31.72 10.19
CA LEU A 109 6.52 31.24 11.23
C LEU A 109 6.79 29.76 11.53
N SER A 110 6.58 29.35 12.79
CA SER A 110 6.69 27.95 13.24
C SER A 110 5.84 26.96 12.42
N SER A 111 4.81 27.43 11.72
CA SER A 111 3.94 26.65 10.83
C SER A 111 4.65 26.08 9.60
N LEU A 112 5.78 26.65 9.17
CA LEU A 112 6.53 26.16 8.01
C LEU A 112 7.14 24.77 8.30
N ARG A 113 7.46 24.49 9.56
CA ARG A 113 8.02 23.22 10.02
C ARG A 113 7.03 22.06 9.86
N GLN A 114 5.79 22.27 10.31
CA GLN A 114 4.71 21.27 10.21
C GLN A 114 4.33 20.97 8.75
N PHE A 115 4.47 21.98 7.87
CA PHE A 115 4.26 21.78 6.43
C PHE A 115 5.31 20.85 5.84
N TYR A 116 6.59 21.01 6.18
CA TYR A 116 7.66 20.16 5.66
C TYR A 116 7.64 18.74 6.24
N THR A 117 7.30 18.56 7.52
CA THR A 117 7.11 17.23 8.10
C THR A 117 5.91 16.52 7.47
N GLY A 118 4.81 17.24 7.23
CA GLY A 118 3.64 16.73 6.51
C GLY A 118 3.95 16.31 5.06
N ASP A 119 4.69 17.14 4.31
CA ASP A 119 5.08 16.86 2.93
C ASP A 119 6.04 15.66 2.85
N ALA A 120 6.99 15.55 3.79
CA ALA A 120 7.89 14.39 3.88
C ALA A 120 7.10 13.08 4.08
N GLY A 121 6.14 13.08 5.00
CA GLY A 121 5.29 11.90 5.24
C GLY A 121 4.45 11.52 4.02
N TYR A 122 3.87 12.51 3.34
CA TYR A 122 3.09 12.29 2.11
C TYR A 122 3.95 11.75 0.96
N ALA A 123 5.13 12.32 0.71
CA ALA A 123 6.02 11.91 -0.36
C ALA A 123 6.48 10.45 -0.18
N LEU A 124 6.89 10.09 1.05
CA LEU A 124 7.29 8.72 1.37
C LEU A 124 6.11 7.74 1.29
N ALA A 125 4.92 8.13 1.75
CA ALA A 125 3.71 7.30 1.65
C ALA A 125 3.36 7.00 0.20
N LYS A 126 3.39 8.03 -0.66
CA LYS A 126 3.13 7.87 -2.09
C LYS A 126 4.16 6.95 -2.76
N GLN A 127 5.44 7.06 -2.39
CA GLN A 127 6.47 6.20 -2.97
C GLN A 127 6.23 4.71 -2.61
N VAL A 128 5.90 4.41 -1.36
CA VAL A 128 5.59 3.04 -0.90
C VAL A 128 4.38 2.47 -1.61
N ASP A 129 3.29 3.23 -1.68
CA ASP A 129 2.09 2.76 -2.38
C ASP A 129 2.38 2.55 -3.87
N THR A 130 3.18 3.41 -4.51
CA THR A 130 3.59 3.25 -5.93
C THR A 130 4.34 1.93 -6.12
N ASP A 131 5.27 1.63 -5.22
CA ASP A 131 6.07 0.42 -5.25
C ASP A 131 5.24 -0.84 -5.04
N LEU A 132 4.21 -0.78 -4.18
CA LEU A 132 3.29 -1.89 -3.97
C LEU A 132 2.31 -2.06 -5.14
N PHE A 133 1.82 -0.98 -5.75
CA PHE A 133 1.05 -1.05 -6.98
C PHE A 133 1.87 -1.66 -8.13
N ALA A 134 3.17 -1.37 -8.21
CA ALA A 134 4.02 -1.98 -9.23
C ALA A 134 4.10 -3.52 -9.12
N LEU A 135 3.89 -4.10 -7.93
CA LEU A 135 3.80 -5.55 -7.73
C LEU A 135 2.61 -6.19 -8.43
N GLY A 136 1.62 -5.41 -8.91
CA GLY A 136 0.54 -5.96 -9.72
C GLY A 136 1.03 -6.69 -10.97
N LYS A 137 2.21 -6.31 -11.49
CA LYS A 137 2.86 -6.99 -12.62
C LYS A 137 3.32 -8.40 -12.29
N ASP A 138 3.59 -8.71 -11.02
CA ASP A 138 4.11 -10.00 -10.55
C ASP A 138 2.99 -11.00 -10.20
N LEU A 139 1.73 -10.66 -10.47
CA LEU A 139 0.57 -11.50 -10.15
C LEU A 139 0.34 -12.61 -11.19
N GLY A 140 -0.43 -13.63 -10.82
CA GLY A 140 -0.73 -14.77 -11.69
C GLY A 140 0.52 -15.59 -12.06
N ASP A 141 0.74 -15.74 -13.36
CA ASP A 141 1.81 -16.48 -14.02
C ASP A 141 2.91 -15.58 -14.61
N SER A 142 2.87 -14.28 -14.29
CA SER A 142 3.81 -13.28 -14.81
C SER A 142 5.24 -13.45 -14.28
N ASP A 143 6.20 -12.95 -15.06
CA ASP A 143 7.61 -12.78 -14.67
C ASP A 143 7.93 -11.35 -14.18
N GLY A 144 6.93 -10.48 -14.11
CA GLY A 144 7.04 -9.09 -13.65
C GLY A 144 7.29 -8.04 -14.75
N ALA A 145 7.31 -8.44 -16.02
CA ALA A 145 7.57 -7.52 -17.12
C ALA A 145 6.43 -6.51 -17.35
N ASP A 146 5.19 -6.97 -17.39
CA ASP A 146 4.01 -6.18 -17.73
C ASP A 146 2.75 -6.58 -16.94
N TYR A 147 1.59 -6.01 -17.31
CA TYR A 147 0.30 -6.27 -16.69
C TYR A 147 -0.56 -7.28 -17.50
N VAL A 148 0.02 -7.98 -18.47
CA VAL A 148 -0.68 -8.97 -19.30
C VAL A 148 -0.38 -10.37 -18.77
N HIS A 149 -1.24 -10.87 -17.87
CA HIS A 149 -1.03 -12.14 -17.18
C HIS A 149 -2.37 -12.77 -16.78
N SER A 150 -2.36 -14.03 -16.33
CA SER A 150 -3.56 -14.79 -15.93
C SER A 150 -4.37 -14.21 -14.76
N ALA A 151 -3.86 -13.16 -14.12
CA ALA A 151 -4.48 -12.44 -13.01
C ALA A 151 -4.90 -11.01 -13.37
N SER A 152 -4.82 -10.61 -14.66
CA SER A 152 -5.31 -9.33 -15.14
C SER A 152 -6.56 -9.51 -16.02
N TYR A 153 -7.56 -8.70 -15.73
CA TYR A 153 -8.88 -8.80 -16.33
C TYR A 153 -9.42 -7.41 -16.68
N TYR A 154 -10.38 -7.35 -17.58
CA TYR A 154 -11.20 -6.17 -17.84
C TYR A 154 -12.67 -6.58 -17.99
N ILE A 155 -13.59 -5.62 -17.95
CA ILE A 155 -15.01 -5.86 -18.16
C ILE A 155 -15.36 -5.45 -19.59
N ASP A 156 -15.44 -6.44 -20.48
CA ASP A 156 -15.91 -6.28 -21.85
C ASP A 156 -17.42 -6.08 -21.85
N ALA A 157 -17.88 -5.03 -22.55
CA ALA A 157 -19.30 -4.73 -22.72
C ALA A 157 -20.13 -5.89 -23.31
N SER A 158 -19.51 -6.78 -24.09
CA SER A 158 -20.16 -7.88 -24.81
C SER A 158 -20.11 -9.21 -24.07
N SER A 159 -18.99 -9.51 -23.42
CA SER A 159 -18.71 -10.84 -22.85
C SER A 159 -18.61 -10.87 -21.31
N GLY A 160 -18.61 -9.71 -20.65
CA GLY A 160 -18.43 -9.60 -19.21
C GLY A 160 -16.95 -9.63 -18.81
N LEU A 161 -16.58 -10.41 -17.80
CA LEU A 161 -15.19 -10.45 -17.34
C LEU A 161 -14.32 -11.25 -18.32
N SER A 162 -13.34 -10.57 -18.90
CA SER A 162 -12.41 -11.13 -19.89
C SER A 162 -10.96 -10.88 -19.48
N ALA A 163 -10.03 -11.72 -19.93
CA ALA A 163 -8.60 -11.57 -19.66
C ALA A 163 -8.06 -10.31 -20.37
N TYR A 164 -7.29 -9.50 -19.65
CA TYR A 164 -6.73 -8.28 -20.21
C TYR A 164 -5.58 -8.58 -21.18
N ALA A 165 -5.53 -7.82 -22.28
CA ALA A 165 -4.37 -7.72 -23.16
C ALA A 165 -4.22 -6.27 -23.65
N VAL A 166 -3.05 -5.93 -24.20
CA VAL A 166 -2.81 -4.61 -24.81
C VAL A 166 -3.84 -4.33 -25.90
N ASP A 167 -4.25 -3.07 -26.06
CA ASP A 167 -5.23 -2.64 -27.06
C ASP A 167 -6.62 -3.29 -26.96
N THR A 168 -6.99 -3.86 -25.81
CA THR A 168 -8.31 -4.54 -25.65
C THR A 168 -9.38 -3.72 -24.94
N VAL A 169 -9.00 -2.74 -24.11
CA VAL A 169 -9.95 -1.96 -23.30
C VAL A 169 -10.42 -0.76 -24.11
N ALA A 170 -11.68 -0.78 -24.53
CA ALA A 170 -12.30 0.32 -25.27
C ALA A 170 -13.08 1.25 -24.34
N ALA A 171 -13.37 2.47 -24.79
CA ALA A 171 -14.15 3.44 -24.01
C ALA A 171 -15.58 2.97 -23.65
N ALA A 172 -16.13 1.98 -24.37
CA ALA A 172 -17.43 1.38 -24.09
C ALA A 172 -17.39 0.32 -22.96
N ASP A 173 -16.20 -0.12 -22.57
CA ASP A 173 -15.98 -1.10 -21.51
C ASP A 173 -16.09 -0.41 -20.15
N VAL A 174 -17.31 -0.41 -19.62
CA VAL A 174 -17.65 0.25 -18.35
C VAL A 174 -17.79 -0.80 -17.26
N PHE A 175 -17.49 -0.41 -16.03
CA PHE A 175 -17.68 -1.27 -14.87
C PHE A 175 -19.13 -1.74 -14.73
N THR A 176 -19.33 -3.04 -14.54
CA THR A 176 -20.64 -3.67 -14.33
C THR A 176 -20.64 -4.54 -13.08
N ASP A 177 -21.82 -4.66 -12.45
CA ASP A 177 -22.03 -5.58 -11.32
C ASP A 177 -21.68 -7.04 -11.66
N ALA A 178 -22.12 -7.50 -12.83
CA ALA A 178 -21.87 -8.87 -13.27
C ALA A 178 -20.37 -9.15 -13.45
N GLY A 179 -19.62 -8.21 -14.02
CA GLY A 179 -18.16 -8.31 -14.16
C GLY A 179 -17.45 -8.37 -12.81
N PHE A 180 -17.86 -7.53 -11.86
CA PHE A 180 -17.26 -7.55 -10.52
C PHE A 180 -17.54 -8.85 -9.76
N ARG A 181 -18.78 -9.37 -9.81
CA ARG A 181 -19.10 -10.67 -9.19
C ARG A 181 -18.32 -11.83 -9.83
N ALA A 182 -18.11 -11.80 -11.14
CA ALA A 182 -17.27 -12.78 -11.82
C ALA A 182 -15.81 -12.70 -11.34
N LEU A 183 -15.29 -11.50 -11.07
CA LEU A 183 -13.93 -11.32 -10.56
C LEU A 183 -13.80 -11.89 -9.13
N ILE A 184 -14.80 -11.67 -8.29
CA ILE A 184 -14.87 -12.27 -6.94
C ILE A 184 -14.89 -13.79 -7.04
N GLN A 185 -15.70 -14.34 -7.95
CA GLN A 185 -15.76 -15.78 -8.18
C GLN A 185 -14.40 -16.37 -8.55
N LYS A 186 -13.61 -15.69 -9.40
CA LYS A 186 -12.24 -16.14 -9.73
C LYS A 186 -11.33 -16.23 -8.49
N MET A 187 -11.54 -15.35 -7.52
CA MET A 187 -10.79 -15.34 -6.27
C MET A 187 -11.23 -16.43 -5.30
N ASP A 188 -12.53 -16.76 -5.33
CA ASP A 188 -13.10 -17.87 -4.58
C ASP A 188 -12.66 -19.22 -5.16
N ASP A 189 -12.64 -19.36 -6.49
CA ASP A 189 -12.13 -20.53 -7.21
C ASP A 189 -10.63 -20.79 -6.92
N ALA A 190 -9.89 -19.75 -6.52
CA ALA A 190 -8.50 -19.84 -6.10
C ALA A 190 -8.32 -20.14 -4.59
N ASP A 191 -9.38 -20.53 -3.86
CA ASP A 191 -9.33 -20.84 -2.42
C ASP A 191 -8.71 -19.71 -1.57
N VAL A 192 -9.00 -18.46 -1.93
CA VAL A 192 -8.59 -17.29 -1.14
C VAL A 192 -9.69 -17.00 -0.11
N PRO A 193 -9.36 -16.76 1.18
CA PRO A 193 -10.36 -16.36 2.16
C PRO A 193 -11.10 -15.08 1.76
N MET A 194 -12.38 -14.96 2.13
CA MET A 194 -13.21 -13.78 1.86
C MET A 194 -12.93 -12.61 2.81
N ASP A 195 -12.42 -12.89 4.01
CA ASP A 195 -12.03 -11.86 4.95
C ASP A 195 -10.82 -11.07 4.44
N ASN A 196 -10.66 -9.83 4.90
CA ASN A 196 -9.50 -8.99 4.59
C ASN A 196 -9.21 -8.83 3.07
N ARG A 197 -10.24 -8.95 2.22
CA ARG A 197 -10.18 -8.55 0.82
C ARG A 197 -10.46 -7.06 0.71
N ALA A 198 -9.64 -6.38 -0.07
CA ALA A 198 -9.79 -4.97 -0.35
C ALA A 198 -9.69 -4.72 -1.85
N PHE A 199 -10.56 -3.86 -2.36
CA PHE A 199 -10.54 -3.42 -3.74
C PHE A 199 -10.11 -1.95 -3.79
N ILE A 200 -8.94 -1.71 -4.36
CA ILE A 200 -8.36 -0.37 -4.48
C ILE A 200 -8.63 0.15 -5.90
N VAL A 201 -9.37 1.25 -5.97
CA VAL A 201 -9.93 1.78 -7.22
C VAL A 201 -9.44 3.19 -7.54
N PRO A 202 -9.29 3.54 -8.83
CA PRO A 202 -9.04 4.92 -9.23
C PRO A 202 -10.31 5.78 -9.07
N PRO A 203 -10.18 7.12 -8.99
CA PRO A 203 -11.34 8.02 -8.90
C PRO A 203 -12.33 7.91 -10.07
N SER A 204 -11.87 7.56 -11.28
CA SER A 204 -12.72 7.33 -12.46
C SER A 204 -13.68 6.15 -12.21
N LEU A 205 -13.15 5.05 -11.71
CA LEU A 205 -13.92 3.86 -11.38
C LEU A 205 -14.87 4.08 -10.20
N ARG A 206 -14.47 4.88 -9.20
CA ARG A 206 -15.40 5.30 -8.12
C ARG A 206 -16.66 5.95 -8.68
N ASN A 207 -16.51 6.87 -9.64
CA ASN A 207 -17.65 7.54 -10.24
C ASN A 207 -18.57 6.54 -10.96
N ALA A 208 -18.00 5.56 -11.69
CA ALA A 208 -18.76 4.50 -12.34
C ALA A 208 -19.50 3.60 -11.33
N ILE A 209 -18.86 3.22 -10.22
CA ILE A 209 -19.48 2.41 -9.15
C ILE A 209 -20.66 3.17 -8.52
N MET A 210 -20.48 4.45 -8.19
CA MET A 210 -21.55 5.27 -7.59
C MET A 210 -22.73 5.53 -8.55
N GLY A 211 -22.52 5.42 -9.87
CA GLY A 211 -23.57 5.55 -10.87
C GLY A 211 -24.48 4.33 -11.00
N ILE A 212 -24.12 3.19 -10.40
CA ILE A 212 -24.94 1.96 -10.45
C ILE A 212 -26.02 2.05 -9.36
N ASP A 213 -27.27 2.16 -9.81
CA ASP A 213 -28.47 2.38 -8.96
C ASP A 213 -28.61 1.39 -7.78
N ARG A 214 -28.16 0.14 -7.98
CA ARG A 214 -28.19 -0.91 -6.95
C ARG A 214 -27.21 -0.65 -5.79
N TYR A 215 -26.14 0.12 -6.00
CA TYR A 215 -25.13 0.40 -4.97
C TYR A 215 -25.41 1.69 -4.19
N VAL A 216 -26.25 2.58 -4.73
CA VAL A 216 -26.65 3.84 -4.08
C VAL A 216 -27.70 3.60 -2.97
N SER A 217 -28.46 2.50 -3.04
CA SER A 217 -29.62 2.28 -2.16
C SER A 217 -29.34 1.50 -0.87
N SER A 218 -28.19 0.82 -0.72
CA SER A 218 -27.91 -0.02 0.46
C SER A 218 -26.95 0.59 1.49
N ASP A 219 -26.21 1.66 1.17
CA ASP A 219 -25.08 2.16 1.98
C ASP A 219 -25.40 3.45 2.79
N PHE A 220 -26.63 3.96 2.72
CA PHE A 220 -27.00 5.23 3.38
C PHE A 220 -27.39 5.12 4.87
N VAL A 221 -27.29 3.96 5.52
CA VAL A 221 -27.90 3.74 6.85
C VAL A 221 -26.92 3.38 7.98
N ASP A 222 -25.65 3.09 7.73
CA ASP A 222 -24.74 2.65 8.82
C ASP A 222 -23.82 3.78 9.34
N ASN A 223 -24.21 4.32 10.50
CA ASN A 223 -23.47 5.29 11.32
C ASN A 223 -22.23 4.64 11.98
N ARG A 224 -21.18 4.37 11.20
CA ARG A 224 -19.85 4.00 11.72
C ARG A 224 -18.78 4.95 11.17
N GLY A 225 -17.74 5.17 11.98
CA GLY A 225 -16.71 6.18 11.76
C GLY A 225 -16.15 6.16 10.33
N VAL A 226 -16.01 7.34 9.75
CA VAL A 226 -15.46 7.54 8.40
C VAL A 226 -13.98 7.15 8.44
N ASP A 227 -13.66 5.90 8.10
CA ASP A 227 -12.28 5.50 7.83
C ASP A 227 -11.82 6.19 6.54
N SER A 228 -10.73 6.97 6.63
CA SER A 228 -10.19 7.77 5.52
C SER A 228 -9.96 6.90 4.29
N GLY A 229 -10.63 7.21 3.18
CA GLY A 229 -10.44 6.55 1.89
C GLY A 229 -11.34 5.33 1.61
N LYS A 230 -12.05 4.78 2.62
CA LYS A 230 -13.06 3.73 2.42
C LYS A 230 -14.36 4.35 1.93
N ILE A 231 -14.86 3.93 0.77
CA ILE A 231 -16.13 4.43 0.23
C ILE A 231 -17.31 3.63 0.79
N GLY A 232 -17.10 2.34 1.03
CA GLY A 232 -18.14 1.40 1.42
C GLY A 232 -17.65 -0.04 1.35
N ASN A 233 -18.59 -0.97 1.51
CA ASN A 233 -18.35 -2.40 1.33
C ASN A 233 -19.30 -2.93 0.23
N LEU A 234 -18.75 -3.66 -0.73
CA LEU A 234 -19.51 -4.28 -1.80
C LEU A 234 -19.28 -5.79 -1.77
N TYR A 235 -20.36 -6.57 -1.59
CA TYR A 235 -20.30 -8.03 -1.53
C TYR A 235 -19.31 -8.59 -0.50
N GLY A 236 -19.12 -7.90 0.64
CA GLY A 236 -18.19 -8.33 1.68
C GLY A 236 -16.76 -7.81 1.48
N ILE A 237 -16.48 -7.06 0.41
CA ILE A 237 -15.15 -6.51 0.08
C ILE A 237 -15.13 -5.01 0.32
N ASP A 238 -14.11 -4.53 1.02
CA ASP A 238 -13.94 -3.10 1.30
C ASP A 238 -13.36 -2.36 0.10
N ILE A 239 -14.00 -1.26 -0.31
CA ILE A 239 -13.56 -0.46 -1.47
C ILE A 239 -12.82 0.78 -0.98
N PHE A 240 -11.58 0.94 -1.44
CA PHE A 240 -10.71 2.08 -1.16
C PHE A 240 -10.39 2.88 -2.41
N VAL A 241 -10.34 4.21 -2.30
CA VAL A 241 -9.92 5.08 -3.41
C VAL A 241 -8.45 5.41 -3.26
N SER A 242 -7.70 5.31 -4.35
CA SER A 242 -6.37 5.90 -4.41
C SER A 242 -6.17 6.63 -5.74
N THR A 243 -5.58 7.82 -5.67
CA THR A 243 -5.11 8.54 -6.86
C THR A 243 -3.78 7.99 -7.38
N ASN A 244 -3.15 7.07 -6.65
CA ASN A 244 -1.87 6.46 -6.98
C ASN A 244 -1.99 5.14 -7.76
N VAL A 245 -3.21 4.78 -8.18
CA VAL A 245 -3.45 3.61 -9.05
C VAL A 245 -2.72 3.82 -10.38
N PRO A 246 -1.89 2.86 -10.84
CA PRO A 246 -1.04 3.04 -12.00
C PRO A 246 -1.83 3.05 -13.30
N ILE A 247 -1.38 3.86 -14.25
CA ILE A 247 -1.76 3.74 -15.66
C ILE A 247 -0.98 2.54 -16.22
N ILE A 248 -1.70 1.49 -16.61
CA ILE A 248 -1.13 0.25 -17.16
C ILE A 248 -0.94 0.34 -18.68
N GLU A 249 -1.71 1.20 -19.34
CA GLU A 249 -1.60 1.49 -20.76
C GLU A 249 -1.96 2.97 -20.98
N THR A 250 -1.09 3.72 -21.67
CA THR A 250 -1.33 5.14 -21.93
C THR A 250 -2.31 5.32 -23.08
N ALA A 251 -3.03 6.46 -23.12
CA ALA A 251 -3.98 6.76 -24.19
C ALA A 251 -3.35 6.75 -25.60
N SER A 252 -2.05 7.01 -25.71
CA SER A 252 -1.32 6.94 -26.99
C SER A 252 -0.91 5.52 -27.38
N ALA A 253 -0.80 4.62 -26.40
CA ALA A 253 -0.44 3.22 -26.62
C ALA A 253 -1.68 2.35 -26.88
N ASN A 254 -2.82 2.69 -26.27
CA ASN A 254 -4.07 1.98 -26.44
C ASN A 254 -4.78 2.37 -27.74
N SER A 255 -4.75 1.47 -28.72
CA SER A 255 -5.42 1.59 -30.01
C SER A 255 -6.95 1.43 -29.90
N ALA A 256 -7.47 0.84 -28.82
CA ALA A 256 -8.90 0.76 -28.51
C ALA A 256 -9.44 2.04 -27.85
N GLY A 257 -8.55 2.90 -27.35
CA GLY A 257 -8.82 4.29 -26.96
C GLY A 257 -8.95 4.54 -25.45
N GLY A 258 -8.39 5.67 -25.00
CA GLY A 258 -8.37 6.08 -23.59
C GLY A 258 -7.15 5.52 -22.85
N ASP A 259 -6.76 6.16 -21.74
CA ASP A 259 -5.79 5.58 -20.81
C ASP A 259 -6.44 4.49 -19.97
N VAL A 260 -5.69 3.44 -19.66
CA VAL A 260 -6.18 2.30 -18.88
C VAL A 260 -5.45 2.29 -17.54
N LYS A 261 -6.22 2.18 -16.46
CA LYS A 261 -5.72 2.10 -15.08
C LYS A 261 -5.93 0.70 -14.51
N GLY A 262 -4.97 0.23 -13.72
CA GLY A 262 -5.00 -1.09 -13.09
C GLY A 262 -5.52 -1.04 -11.66
N ALA A 263 -6.85 -1.07 -11.48
CA ALA A 263 -7.44 -1.24 -10.15
C ALA A 263 -7.04 -2.62 -9.58
N MET A 264 -6.92 -2.76 -8.27
CA MET A 264 -6.41 -3.99 -7.67
C MET A 264 -7.35 -4.56 -6.63
N LEU A 265 -7.76 -5.81 -6.83
CA LEU A 265 -8.44 -6.62 -5.83
C LEU A 265 -7.40 -7.50 -5.15
N ILE A 266 -7.16 -7.27 -3.87
CA ILE A 266 -6.11 -7.97 -3.11
C ILE A 266 -6.65 -8.53 -1.80
N HIS A 267 -6.00 -9.59 -1.32
CA HIS A 267 -6.09 -10.05 0.05
C HIS A 267 -4.89 -9.54 0.86
N LYS A 268 -5.02 -9.50 2.19
CA LYS A 268 -3.92 -9.07 3.07
C LYS A 268 -2.61 -9.85 2.90
N ASP A 269 -2.72 -11.12 2.53
CA ASP A 269 -1.59 -12.02 2.30
C ASP A 269 -1.06 -12.01 0.85
N THR A 270 -1.57 -11.15 -0.03
CA THR A 270 -1.12 -11.09 -1.43
C THR A 270 0.29 -10.49 -1.52
N PHE A 271 0.50 -9.33 -0.91
CA PHE A 271 1.77 -8.61 -0.89
C PHE A 271 2.36 -8.55 0.50
N VAL A 272 3.67 -8.36 0.57
CA VAL A 272 4.40 -8.08 1.80
C VAL A 272 5.21 -6.81 1.66
N LEU A 273 5.13 -5.97 2.70
CA LEU A 273 6.03 -4.84 2.93
C LEU A 273 6.96 -5.22 4.09
N ALA A 274 8.24 -5.40 3.79
CA ALA A 274 9.26 -5.69 4.78
C ALA A 274 10.07 -4.43 5.08
N GLU A 275 10.02 -3.93 6.31
CA GLU A 275 10.71 -2.71 6.72
C GLU A 275 11.90 -3.06 7.63
N GLN A 276 13.11 -2.69 7.22
CA GLN A 276 14.29 -2.86 8.07
C GLN A 276 14.53 -1.63 8.95
N GLN A 277 14.27 -0.45 8.39
CA GLN A 277 14.19 0.81 9.10
C GLN A 277 12.87 1.46 8.68
N GLY A 278 11.98 1.66 9.65
CA GLY A 278 10.83 2.53 9.44
C GLY A 278 11.27 3.97 9.24
N ILE A 279 10.32 4.88 9.08
CA ILE A 279 10.63 6.30 8.92
C ILE A 279 11.38 6.80 10.12
N ARG A 280 12.53 7.41 9.87
CA ARG A 280 13.29 8.17 10.86
C ARG A 280 13.59 9.54 10.30
N SER A 281 13.60 10.55 11.16
CA SER A 281 14.05 11.89 10.81
C SER A 281 15.37 12.25 11.48
N GLN A 282 16.26 12.89 10.74
CA GLN A 282 17.55 13.38 11.20
C GLN A 282 17.71 14.85 10.85
N THR A 283 18.48 15.55 11.68
CA THR A 283 18.74 16.98 11.53
C THR A 283 20.21 17.26 11.75
N GLN A 284 20.82 18.05 10.87
CA GLN A 284 22.20 18.49 11.04
C GLN A 284 22.41 19.91 10.50
N TYR A 285 23.10 20.75 11.27
CA TYR A 285 23.55 22.04 10.77
C TYR A 285 24.68 21.88 9.73
N LYS A 286 24.53 22.55 8.58
CA LYS A 286 25.53 22.60 7.52
C LYS A 286 26.08 24.01 7.41
N GLN A 287 27.32 24.18 7.86
CA GLN A 287 27.97 25.49 7.91
C GLN A 287 28.24 26.06 6.52
N GLU A 288 28.49 25.20 5.54
CA GLU A 288 28.71 25.58 4.14
C GLU A 288 27.47 26.23 3.50
N TRP A 289 26.27 25.94 4.03
CA TRP A 289 24.99 26.46 3.54
C TRP A 289 24.34 27.46 4.51
N LEU A 290 24.97 27.71 5.67
CA LEU A 290 24.39 28.50 6.77
C LEU A 290 22.92 28.09 7.03
N GLY A 291 22.69 26.80 7.24
CA GLY A 291 21.35 26.26 7.38
C GLY A 291 21.27 24.87 8.00
N THR A 292 20.06 24.50 8.45
CA THR A 292 19.73 23.22 9.04
C THR A 292 19.22 22.25 7.97
N LEU A 293 19.97 21.17 7.70
CA LEU A 293 19.52 20.05 6.88
C LEU A 293 18.58 19.16 7.71
N TYR A 294 17.39 18.92 7.17
CA TYR A 294 16.42 17.93 7.62
C TYR A 294 16.34 16.81 6.60
N THR A 295 16.42 15.56 7.05
CA THR A 295 16.28 14.37 6.21
C THR A 295 15.37 13.36 6.90
N ALA A 296 14.33 12.90 6.21
CA ALA A 296 13.53 11.75 6.61
C ALA A 296 13.79 10.58 5.66
N ASP A 297 14.18 9.42 6.16
CA ASP A 297 14.51 8.26 5.33
C ASP A 297 13.85 6.97 5.82
N MET A 298 13.69 6.01 4.89
CA MET A 298 13.11 4.70 5.15
C MET A 298 13.75 3.63 4.26
N LEU A 299 13.96 2.44 4.83
CA LEU A 299 14.56 1.30 4.16
C LEU A 299 13.63 0.09 4.21
N TYR A 300 13.17 -0.33 3.03
CA TYR A 300 12.17 -1.39 2.88
C TYR A 300 12.37 -2.26 1.64
N GLY A 301 11.62 -3.34 1.59
CA GLY A 301 11.48 -4.25 0.46
C GLY A 301 10.01 -4.61 0.26
N VAL A 302 9.61 -4.88 -0.98
CA VAL A 302 8.24 -5.29 -1.32
C VAL A 302 8.29 -6.54 -2.19
N LYS A 303 7.37 -7.48 -1.97
CA LYS A 303 7.27 -8.70 -2.80
C LYS A 303 5.86 -9.28 -2.78
N VAL A 304 5.51 -10.05 -3.80
CA VAL A 304 4.31 -10.89 -3.83
C VAL A 304 4.56 -12.19 -3.05
N LEU A 305 3.69 -12.50 -2.09
CA LEU A 305 3.70 -13.76 -1.34
C LEU A 305 2.84 -14.83 -2.02
N ARG A 306 1.68 -14.40 -2.54
CA ARG A 306 0.65 -15.25 -3.11
C ARG A 306 0.13 -14.62 -4.40
N THR A 307 0.59 -15.15 -5.54
CA THR A 307 0.31 -14.61 -6.88
C THR A 307 -1.13 -14.85 -7.34
N ASP A 308 -1.82 -15.82 -6.74
CA ASP A 308 -3.22 -16.20 -6.98
C ASP A 308 -4.22 -15.48 -6.05
N ALA A 309 -3.75 -14.66 -5.10
CA ALA A 309 -4.60 -13.91 -4.18
C ALA A 309 -4.74 -12.43 -4.53
N GLY A 310 -4.26 -12.01 -5.69
CA GLY A 310 -4.41 -10.65 -6.19
C GLY A 310 -4.83 -10.67 -7.64
N PHE A 311 -5.76 -9.79 -8.00
CA PHE A 311 -6.16 -9.56 -9.38
C PHE A 311 -6.09 -8.08 -9.74
N VAL A 312 -5.69 -7.82 -10.98
CA VAL A 312 -5.73 -6.49 -11.58
C VAL A 312 -6.98 -6.40 -12.44
N LEU A 313 -7.80 -5.39 -12.19
CA LEU A 313 -8.89 -4.99 -13.06
C LEU A 313 -8.48 -3.75 -13.86
N ALA A 314 -8.21 -3.96 -15.14
CA ALA A 314 -7.98 -2.91 -16.11
C ALA A 314 -9.30 -2.17 -16.39
N VAL A 315 -9.29 -0.85 -16.17
CA VAL A 315 -10.45 0.02 -16.32
C VAL A 315 -10.08 1.31 -17.01
N ASN A 316 -11.06 1.95 -17.65
CA ASN A 316 -10.88 3.25 -18.27
C ASN A 316 -10.49 4.35 -17.25
N GLY A 317 -9.53 5.19 -17.65
CA GLY A 317 -8.86 6.21 -16.85
C GLY A 317 -9.69 7.40 -16.41
#